data_AF-A0A132UB10-F1
#
_entry.id   AF-A0A132UB10-F1
#
_cell.length_a   1.000
_cell.length_b   1.000
_cell.length_c   1.000
_cell.angle_alpha   90.00
_cell.angle_beta   90.00
_cell.angle_gamma   90.00
#
_symmetry.space_group_name_H-M   'P 1'
#
loop_
_entity.id
_entity.type
_entity.pdbx_description
1 polymer ?
#
loop_
_entity_poly.entity_id
_entity_poly.type
_entity_poly.pdbx_seq_one_letter_code
_entity_poly.pdbx_strand_id
1 'polypeptide(L)' 'MTVKLLEQQDKAIANTIWQETARQRNKIELIASENFVSQAVMEATGTVLTNKYAEGYPGRRYYGGCEYVDRVEELAIV' A
#
# COMPACT_ATOMS: atom_id res chain seq x y z
N MET A 1 -6.22 -9.89 4.18
CA MET A 1 -5.55 -8.76 4.87
C MET A 1 -5.07 -9.27 6.20
N THR A 2 -3.78 -9.12 6.49
CA THR A 2 -3.16 -9.68 7.70
C THR A 2 -2.37 -8.59 8.38
N VAL A 3 -2.76 -8.25 9.62
CA VAL A 3 -2.10 -7.21 10.46
C VAL A 3 -1.31 -7.84 11.61
N LYS A 4 -0.79 -9.06 11.43
CA LYS A 4 -0.16 -9.88 12.48
C LYS A 4 0.97 -9.17 13.22
N LEU A 5 1.82 -8.41 12.51
CA LEU A 5 2.90 -7.66 13.15
C LEU A 5 2.35 -6.53 14.04
N LEU A 6 1.28 -5.86 13.59
CA LEU A 6 0.59 -4.85 14.40
C LEU A 6 -0.12 -5.51 15.60
N GLU A 7 -0.72 -6.69 15.46
CA GLU A 7 -1.34 -7.39 16.60
C GLU A 7 -0.34 -7.69 17.73
N GLN A 8 0.94 -7.85 17.39
CA GLN A 8 2.02 -8.05 18.37
C GLN A 8 2.55 -6.71 18.92
N GLN A 9 2.77 -5.72 18.05
CA GLN A 9 3.42 -4.46 18.41
C GLN A 9 2.45 -3.40 18.97
N ASP A 10 1.26 -3.30 18.38
CA ASP A 10 0.22 -2.32 18.72
C ASP A 10 -1.19 -2.90 18.50
N LYS A 11 -1.68 -3.56 19.55
CA LYS A 11 -3.02 -4.19 19.57
C LYS A 11 -4.15 -3.19 19.37
N ALA A 12 -3.99 -1.95 19.83
CA ALA A 12 -5.04 -0.94 19.74
C ALA A 12 -5.27 -0.55 18.28
N ILE A 13 -4.19 -0.31 17.54
CA ILE A 13 -4.25 -0.03 16.10
C ILE A 13 -4.78 -1.25 15.32
N ALA A 14 -4.27 -2.45 15.60
CA ALA A 14 -4.75 -3.67 14.94
C ALA A 14 -6.26 -3.89 15.13
N ASN A 15 -6.77 -3.74 16.35
CA ASN A 15 -8.20 -3.86 16.64
C ASN A 15 -9.02 -2.80 15.91
N THR A 16 -8.54 -1.56 15.89
CA THR A 16 -9.24 -0.45 15.19
C THR A 16 -9.33 -0.71 13.68
N ILE A 17 -8.28 -1.26 13.06
CA ILE A 17 -8.30 -1.65 11.65
C ILE A 17 -9.33 -2.75 11.39
N TRP A 18 -9.46 -3.73 12.30
CA TRP A 18 -10.47 -4.79 12.18
C TRP A 18 -11.89 -4.26 12.33
N GLN A 19 -12.11 -3.29 13.23
CA GLN A 19 -13.40 -2.61 13.39
C GLN A 19 -13.79 -1.85 12.12
N GLU A 20 -12.86 -1.11 11.49
CA GLU A 20 -13.12 -0.42 10.23
C GLU A 20 -13.39 -1.39 9.07
N THR A 21 -12.66 -2.51 9.02
CA THR A 21 -12.91 -3.57 8.04
C THR A 21 -14.35 -4.10 8.16
N ALA A 22 -14.82 -4.32 9.38
CA ALA A 22 -16.20 -4.74 9.63
C ALA A 22 -17.20 -3.64 9.25
N ARG A 23 -16.90 -2.36 9.55
CA ARG A 23 -17.75 -1.22 9.18
C ARG A 23 -17.96 -1.15 7.67
N GLN A 24 -16.88 -1.20 6.88
CA GLN A 24 -16.93 -1.14 5.42
C GLN A 24 -17.71 -2.31 4.81
N ARG A 25 -17.57 -3.51 5.36
CA ARG A 25 -18.30 -4.70 4.88
C ARG A 25 -19.79 -4.68 5.17
N ASN A 26 -20.19 -4.00 6.25
CA ASN A 26 -21.56 -4.01 6.75
C ASN A 26 -22.35 -2.76 6.37
N LYS A 27 -21.83 -1.93 5.46
CA LYS A 27 -22.48 -0.70 4.98
C LYS A 27 -22.52 -0.65 3.46
N ILE A 28 -23.51 0.08 2.95
CA ILE A 28 -23.55 0.48 1.55
C ILE A 28 -22.86 1.83 1.47
N GLU A 29 -21.71 1.89 0.79
CA GLU A 29 -20.99 3.13 0.55
C GLU A 29 -21.55 3.84 -0.70
N LEU A 30 -22.02 5.08 -0.52
CA LEU A 30 -22.67 5.88 -1.57
C LEU A 30 -21.87 7.13 -1.95
N ILE A 31 -20.67 7.28 -1.39
CA ILE A 31 -19.78 8.39 -1.70
C ILE A 31 -19.13 8.10 -3.05
N ALA A 32 -19.47 8.90 -4.07
CA ALA A 32 -19.10 8.65 -5.47
C ALA A 32 -17.58 8.59 -5.73
N SER A 33 -16.76 9.19 -4.87
CA SER A 33 -15.31 9.22 -4.98
C SER A 33 -14.60 8.13 -4.19
N GLU A 34 -15.31 7.39 -3.32
CA GLU A 34 -14.72 6.28 -2.58
C GLU A 34 -14.80 4.98 -3.38
N ASN A 35 -13.86 4.08 -3.14
CA ASN A 35 -13.80 2.79 -3.82
C ASN A 35 -13.08 1.75 -2.96
N PHE A 36 -13.27 0.48 -3.30
CA PHE A 36 -12.56 -0.65 -2.70
C PHE A 36 -11.50 -1.16 -3.67
N VAL A 37 -10.23 -1.04 -3.28
CA VAL A 37 -9.12 -1.57 -4.06
C VAL A 37 -9.06 -3.10 -3.98
N SER A 38 -8.44 -3.74 -4.97
CA SER A 38 -8.23 -5.18 -4.96
C SER A 38 -7.20 -5.60 -3.90
N GLN A 39 -7.18 -6.88 -3.54
CA GLN A 39 -6.17 -7.42 -2.61
C GLN A 39 -4.75 -7.26 -3.15
N ALA A 40 -4.56 -7.39 -4.48
CA ALA A 40 -3.26 -7.21 -5.12
C ALA A 40 -2.72 -5.77 -4.95
N VAL A 41 -3.60 -4.76 -5.03
CA VAL A 41 -3.21 -3.36 -4.78
C VAL A 41 -2.80 -3.18 -3.32
N MET A 42 -3.59 -3.70 -2.36
CA MET A 42 -3.23 -3.63 -0.94
C MET A 42 -1.89 -4.30 -0.65
N GLU A 43 -1.64 -5.47 -1.24
CA GLU A 43 -0.37 -6.19 -1.07
C GLU A 43 0.83 -5.35 -1.56
N ALA A 44 0.74 -4.78 -2.77
CA ALA A 44 1.80 -3.96 -3.34
C ALA A 44 2.14 -2.73 -2.48
N THR A 45 1.13 -2.08 -1.88
CA THR A 45 1.31 -0.86 -1.07
C THR A 45 2.08 -1.08 0.23
N GLY A 46 2.10 -2.30 0.77
CA GLY A 46 2.78 -2.65 2.03
C GLY A 46 4.16 -3.29 1.87
N THR A 47 4.78 -3.16 0.70
CA THR A 47 6.05 -3.83 0.39
C THR A 47 7.28 -3.00 0.77
N VAL A 48 8.46 -3.62 0.64
CA VAL A 48 9.77 -2.97 0.83
C VAL A 48 10.00 -1.75 -0.08
N LEU A 49 9.18 -1.56 -1.12
CA LEU A 49 9.23 -0.36 -1.97
C LEU A 49 9.02 0.92 -1.15
N THR A 50 8.26 0.87 -0.04
CA THR A 50 8.07 2.01 0.87
C THR A 50 9.37 2.51 1.52
N ASN A 51 10.41 1.67 1.57
CA ASN A 51 11.69 2.03 2.18
C ASN A 51 12.59 2.78 1.20
N LYS A 52 12.24 2.82 -0.10
CA LYS A 52 13.12 3.31 -1.14
C LYS A 52 12.80 4.75 -1.52
N TYR A 53 13.79 5.62 -1.36
CA TYR A 53 13.79 6.96 -1.93
C TYR A 53 14.37 6.92 -3.35
N ALA A 54 13.60 7.34 -4.35
CA ALA A 54 13.94 7.21 -5.78
C ALA A 54 13.61 8.49 -6.57
N GLU A 55 14.14 9.63 -6.13
CA GLU A 55 13.93 10.91 -6.80
C GLU A 55 14.53 10.93 -8.21
N GLY A 56 13.82 11.56 -9.16
CA GLY A 56 14.14 11.56 -10.59
C GLY A 56 13.27 10.59 -11.37
N TYR A 57 13.69 10.23 -12.58
CA TYR A 57 13.00 9.26 -13.45
C TYR A 57 13.85 7.99 -13.63
N PRO A 58 13.27 6.87 -14.11
CA PRO A 58 14.03 5.67 -14.45
C PRO A 58 15.27 5.98 -15.31
N GLY A 59 16.43 5.44 -14.91
CA GLY A 59 17.72 5.72 -15.55
C GLY A 59 18.29 7.13 -15.33
N ARG A 60 17.58 8.02 -14.62
CA ARG A 60 17.96 9.41 -14.30
C ARG A 60 17.63 9.75 -12.85
N ARG A 61 18.06 8.90 -11.92
CA ARG A 61 17.85 9.08 -10.48
C ARG A 61 18.94 9.95 -9.85
N TYR A 62 18.57 10.72 -8.84
CA TYR A 62 19.54 11.46 -8.00
C TYR A 62 20.27 10.53 -7.02
N TYR A 63 19.71 9.36 -6.72
CA TYR A 63 20.24 8.40 -5.76
C TYR A 63 20.42 7.02 -6.38
N GLY A 64 21.45 6.29 -5.93
CA GLY A 64 21.77 4.93 -6.41
C GLY A 64 20.85 3.84 -5.84
N GLY A 65 20.95 2.63 -6.40
CA GLY A 65 20.23 1.44 -5.92
C GLY A 65 18.72 1.46 -6.24
N CYS A 66 18.33 1.98 -7.40
CA CYS A 66 16.95 2.09 -7.86
C CYS A 66 16.56 1.06 -8.93
N GLU A 67 17.44 0.09 -9.21
CA GLU A 67 17.31 -0.90 -10.30
C GLU A 67 15.89 -1.51 -10.42
N TYR A 68 15.34 -1.99 -9.31
CA TYR A 68 14.01 -2.62 -9.30
C TYR A 68 12.85 -1.63 -9.16
N VAL A 69 13.09 -0.44 -8.58
CA VAL A 69 12.05 0.62 -8.53
C VAL A 69 11.85 1.22 -9.91
N ASP A 70 12.94 1.43 -10.66
CA ASP A 70 12.91 1.83 -12.07
C ASP A 70 12.09 0.82 -12.88
N ARG A 71 12.34 -0.49 -12.69
CA ARG A 71 11.57 -1.54 -13.36
C ARG A 71 10.08 -1.50 -13.03
N VAL A 72 9.73 -1.26 -11.77
CA VAL A 72 8.32 -1.14 -11.35
C VAL A 72 7.67 0.10 -11.97
N GLU A 73 8.35 1.24 -11.99
CA GLU A 73 7.85 2.48 -12.59
C GLU A 73 7.67 2.32 -14.11
N GLU A 74 8.64 1.72 -14.81
CA GLU A 74 8.54 1.42 -16.25
C GLU A 74 7.36 0.51 -16.59
N LEU A 75 7.08 -0.50 -15.77
CA LEU A 75 5.93 -1.40 -15.94
C LEU A 75 4.60 -0.72 -15.62
N ALA A 76 4.62 0.32 -14.80
CA ALA A 76 3.44 1.08 -14.40
C ALA A 76 3.09 2.21 -15.38
N ILE A 77 4.02 2.61 -16.26
CA ILE A 77 3.73 3.55 -17.35
C ILE A 77 2.78 2.87 -18.34
N VAL A 78 1.57 3.44 -18.45
CA VAL A 78 0.57 3.14 -19.46
C VAL A 78 0.40 4.35 -20.36
#